data_AF-A0A965PKD3-F1
#
_entry.id   AF-A0A965PKD3-F1
#
_cell.length_a   1.000
_cell.length_b   1.000
_cell.length_c   1.000
_cell.angle_alpha   90.00
_cell.angle_beta   90.00
_cell.angle_gamma   90.00
#
_symmetry.space_group_name_H-M   'P 1'
#
loop_
_entity.id
_entity.type
_entity.pdbx_description
1 polymer ?
#
loop_
_entity_poly.entity_id
_entity_poly.type
_entity_poly.pdbx_seq_one_letter_code
_entity_poly.pdbx_strand_id
1 'polypeptide(L)'
;MGHKTLHHYLDGTSFFEDTRTVEEAHQENLTRIRELVTAKIIEAGYDEVWQRNAALGVLTNLEVEQGREFIANLRSAYHDYKTRLLASTRDEADGIKFNIP
;
A
#
# COMPACT_ATOMS: atom_id res chain seq x y z
N MET A 1 -4.36 18.63 9.25
CA MET A 1 -4.45 17.45 8.37
C MET A 1 -5.73 17.60 7.59
N GLY A 2 -5.67 17.59 6.26
CA GLY A 2 -6.87 17.63 5.42
C GLY A 2 -7.77 16.41 5.65
N HIS A 3 -9.01 16.48 5.17
CA HIS A 3 -9.99 15.41 5.27
C HIS A 3 -10.61 15.11 3.90
N LYS A 4 -11.09 13.88 3.75
CA LYS A 4 -11.93 13.46 2.63
C LYS A 4 -13.29 13.06 3.15
N THR A 5 -14.36 13.53 2.51
CA THR A 5 -15.73 13.23 2.93
C THR A 5 -16.62 13.07 1.72
N LEU A 6 -17.42 12.00 1.73
CA LEU A 6 -18.48 11.78 0.76
C LEU A 6 -19.80 12.26 1.38
N HIS A 7 -20.37 13.30 0.80
CA HIS A 7 -21.67 13.84 1.17
C HIS A 7 -22.74 13.17 0.31
N HIS A 8 -23.79 12.67 0.96
CA HIS A 8 -24.98 12.14 0.29
C HIS A 8 -26.15 13.08 0.58
N TYR A 9 -26.74 13.63 -0.47
CA TYR A 9 -27.87 14.53 -0.39
C TYR A 9 -29.19 13.77 -0.54
N LEU A 10 -30.27 14.32 0.02
CA LEU A 10 -31.60 13.71 -0.01
C LEU A 10 -32.21 13.65 -1.42
N ASP A 11 -31.71 14.47 -2.35
CA ASP A 11 -32.07 14.44 -3.77
C ASP A 11 -31.38 13.29 -4.54
N GLY A 12 -30.60 12.46 -3.85
CA GLY A 12 -29.87 11.33 -4.41
C GLY A 12 -28.51 11.70 -4.99
N THR A 13 -28.13 12.98 -5.01
CA THR A 13 -26.80 13.39 -5.46
C THR A 13 -25.75 13.09 -4.41
N SER A 14 -24.50 12.92 -4.85
CA SER A 14 -23.35 12.73 -3.96
C SER A 14 -22.22 13.66 -4.36
N PHE A 15 -21.58 14.28 -3.37
CA PHE A 15 -20.44 15.18 -3.55
C PHE A 15 -19.25 14.68 -2.74
N PHE A 16 -18.09 14.57 -3.38
CA PHE A 16 -16.85 14.19 -2.71
C PHE A 16 -15.99 15.43 -2.50
N GLU A 17 -15.75 15.76 -1.22
CA GLU A 17 -14.84 16.82 -0.83
C GLU A 17 -13.51 16.20 -0.38
N ASP A 18 -12.41 16.72 -0.90
CA ASP A 18 -11.06 16.37 -0.44
C ASP A 18 -10.23 17.64 -0.25
N THR A 19 -9.95 17.96 0.99
CA THR A 19 -9.18 19.16 1.38
C THR A 19 -7.71 18.85 1.61
N ARG A 20 -7.28 17.59 1.41
CA ARG A 20 -5.90 17.17 1.59
C ARG A 20 -5.00 17.78 0.52
N THR A 21 -3.81 18.17 0.93
CA THR A 21 -2.72 18.44 -0.02
C THR A 21 -2.31 17.15 -0.73
N VAL A 22 -1.67 17.29 -1.91
CA VAL A 22 -1.12 16.14 -2.65
C VAL A 22 -0.16 15.32 -1.77
N GLU A 23 0.65 15.99 -0.96
CA GLU A 23 1.58 15.34 -0.04
C GLU A 23 0.85 14.54 1.06
N GLU A 24 -0.21 15.11 1.65
CA GLU A 24 -1.03 14.38 2.62
C GLU A 24 -1.71 13.16 2.00
N ALA A 25 -2.21 13.29 0.77
CA ALA A 25 -2.80 12.17 0.03
C ALA A 25 -1.76 11.08 -0.31
N HIS A 26 -0.55 11.47 -0.71
CA HIS A 26 0.56 10.55 -0.93
C HIS A 26 0.92 9.80 0.36
N GLN A 27 1.06 10.52 1.47
CA GLN A 27 1.43 9.93 2.75
C GLN A 27 0.37 8.94 3.26
N GLU A 28 -0.92 9.24 3.10
CA GLU A 28 -2.00 8.30 3.44
C GLU A 28 -1.88 7.01 2.61
N ASN A 29 -1.68 7.15 1.29
CA ASN A 29 -1.57 6.00 0.40
C ASN A 29 -0.32 5.16 0.68
N LEU A 30 0.83 5.79 0.94
CA LEU A 30 2.05 5.08 1.33
C LEU A 30 1.89 4.34 2.66
N THR A 31 1.15 4.93 3.60
CA THR A 31 0.85 4.29 4.88
C THR A 31 -0.03 3.06 4.68
N ARG A 32 -1.11 3.18 3.90
CA ARG A 32 -2.02 2.07 3.58
C ARG A 32 -1.30 0.91 2.89
N ILE A 33 -0.45 1.18 1.89
CA ILE A 33 0.29 0.10 1.22
C ILE A 33 1.33 -0.53 2.14
N ARG A 34 1.98 0.24 3.01
CA ARG A 34 2.90 -0.30 4.01
C ARG A 34 2.19 -1.27 4.95
N GLU A 35 1.03 -0.88 5.47
CA GLU A 35 0.20 -1.73 6.32
C GLU A 35 -0.24 -3.01 5.60
N LEU A 36 -0.66 -2.90 4.34
CA LEU A 36 -1.06 -4.05 3.52
C LEU A 36 0.11 -5.01 3.27
N VAL A 37 1.30 -4.49 2.95
CA VAL A 37 2.50 -5.32 2.77
C VAL A 37 2.86 -6.07 4.04
N THR A 38 2.86 -5.38 5.18
CA THR A 38 3.08 -6.02 6.48
C THR A 38 2.04 -7.08 6.78
N ALA A 39 0.75 -6.80 6.55
CA ALA A 39 -0.32 -7.77 6.72
C ALA A 39 -0.11 -9.02 5.85
N LYS A 40 0.29 -8.86 4.59
CA LYS A 40 0.57 -9.99 3.68
C LYS A 40 1.77 -10.82 4.11
N ILE A 41 2.81 -10.21 4.67
CA ILE A 41 3.95 -10.92 5.25
C ILE A 41 3.50 -11.79 6.44
N ILE A 42 2.67 -11.23 7.32
CA ILE A 42 2.15 -11.93 8.50
C ILE A 42 1.17 -13.04 8.10
N GLU A 43 0.24 -12.77 7.18
CA GLU A 43 -0.72 -13.77 6.65
C GLU A 43 -0.01 -14.97 6.00
N ALA A 44 1.15 -14.75 5.40
CA ALA A 44 1.97 -15.81 4.82
C ALA A 44 2.79 -16.61 5.88
N GLY A 45 2.67 -16.26 7.16
CA GLY A 45 3.33 -16.96 8.27
C GLY A 45 4.75 -16.46 8.58
N TYR A 46 5.20 -15.35 7.99
CA TYR A 46 6.52 -14.77 8.22
C TYR A 46 6.51 -13.68 9.30
N ASP A 47 5.83 -13.96 10.41
CA ASP A 47 5.67 -13.08 11.55
C ASP A 47 6.97 -12.90 12.37
N GLU A 48 6.91 -12.15 13.47
CA GLU A 48 8.08 -11.90 14.33
C GLU A 48 8.66 -13.18 14.94
N VAL A 49 7.82 -14.21 15.18
CA VAL A 49 8.28 -15.49 15.74
C VAL A 49 9.06 -16.25 14.69
N TRP A 50 8.53 -16.33 13.47
CA TRP A 50 9.23 -16.93 12.33
C TRP A 50 10.57 -16.23 12.07
N GLN A 51 10.59 -14.89 12.04
CA GLN A 51 11.81 -14.12 11.77
C GLN A 51 12.88 -14.33 12.85
N ARG A 52 12.46 -14.44 14.12
CA ARG A 52 13.35 -14.77 15.23
C ARG A 52 13.92 -16.18 15.12
N ASN A 53 13.08 -17.16 14.79
CA ASN A 53 13.52 -18.54 14.60
C ASN A 53 14.49 -18.67 13.42
N ALA A 54 14.25 -17.93 12.33
CA ALA A 54 15.19 -17.80 11.21
C ALA A 54 16.55 -17.25 11.67
N ALA A 55 16.56 -16.18 12.46
CA ALA A 55 17.78 -15.55 12.97
C ALA A 55 18.55 -16.43 13.96
N LEU A 56 17.84 -17.25 14.73
CA LEU A 56 18.44 -18.21 15.67
C LEU A 56 18.92 -19.51 14.99
N GLY A 57 18.72 -19.66 13.68
CA GLY A 57 19.10 -20.87 12.93
C GLY A 57 18.25 -22.09 13.27
N VAL A 58 17.03 -21.89 13.77
CA VAL A 58 16.08 -22.96 14.09
C VAL A 58 15.43 -23.54 12.83
N LEU A 59 15.26 -22.71 11.81
CA LEU A 59 14.69 -23.09 10.52
C LEU A 59 15.75 -23.63 9.57
N THR A 60 15.34 -24.46 8.62
CA THR A 60 16.22 -24.94 7.55
C THR A 60 16.62 -23.80 6.62
N ASN A 61 17.76 -23.94 5.94
CA ASN A 61 18.21 -22.94 4.95
C ASN A 61 17.16 -22.70 3.86
N LEU A 62 16.47 -23.75 3.42
CA LEU A 62 15.43 -23.64 2.39
C LEU A 62 14.24 -22.81 2.87
N GLU A 63 13.76 -23.03 4.09
CA GLU A 63 12.66 -22.24 4.67
C GLU A 63 13.04 -20.76 4.80
N VAL A 64 14.26 -20.49 5.28
CA VAL A 64 14.77 -19.12 5.45
C VAL A 64 14.88 -18.42 4.09
N GLU A 65 15.37 -19.11 3.06
CA GLU A 65 15.51 -18.56 1.72
C GLU A 65 14.15 -18.23 1.09
N GLN A 66 13.20 -19.15 1.17
CA GLN A 66 11.84 -18.94 0.66
C GLN A 66 11.15 -17.75 1.35
N GLY A 67 11.23 -17.66 2.68
CA GLY A 67 10.65 -16.54 3.41
C GLY A 67 11.34 -15.21 3.12
N ARG A 68 12.67 -15.22 2.96
CA ARG A 68 13.43 -14.02 2.58
C ARG A 68 13.06 -13.53 1.19
N GLU A 69 12.94 -14.43 0.22
CA GLU A 69 12.55 -14.11 -1.14
C GLU A 69 11.13 -13.51 -1.18
N PHE A 70 10.18 -14.14 -0.48
CA PHE A 70 8.81 -13.63 -0.37
C PHE A 70 8.76 -12.20 0.20
N ILE A 71 9.45 -11.96 1.32
CA ILE A 71 9.53 -10.64 1.95
C ILE A 71 10.20 -9.62 1.02
N ALA A 72 11.28 -10.02 0.34
CA ALA A 72 12.00 -9.15 -0.59
C ALA A 72 11.11 -8.72 -1.77
N ASN A 73 10.36 -9.65 -2.35
CA ASN A 73 9.45 -9.37 -3.46
C ASN A 73 8.35 -8.38 -3.06
N LEU A 74 7.74 -8.54 -1.89
CA LEU A 74 6.73 -7.60 -1.39
C LEU A 74 7.31 -6.20 -1.09
N ARG A 75 8.54 -6.14 -0.57
CA ARG A 75 9.24 -4.86 -0.35
C ARG A 75 9.58 -4.17 -1.67
N SER A 76 10.02 -4.93 -2.69
CA SER A 76 10.25 -4.38 -4.03
C SER A 76 8.98 -3.77 -4.60
N ALA A 77 7.85 -4.49 -4.52
CA ALA A 77 6.56 -3.99 -4.98
C ALA A 77 6.14 -2.69 -4.28
N TYR A 78 6.39 -2.55 -2.97
CA TYR A 78 6.17 -1.30 -2.25
C TYR A 78 7.04 -0.15 -2.79
N HIS A 79 8.32 -0.40 -3.04
CA HIS A 79 9.24 0.62 -3.54
C HIS A 79 8.90 1.04 -4.97
N ASP A 80 8.49 0.10 -5.82
CA ASP A 80 8.02 0.40 -7.18
C ASP A 80 6.74 1.24 -7.14
N TYR A 81 5.78 0.86 -6.29
CA TYR A 81 4.56 1.64 -6.07
C TYR A 81 4.87 3.05 -5.56
N LYS A 82 5.75 3.18 -4.56
CA LYS A 82 6.17 4.47 -4.01
C LYS A 82 6.76 5.36 -5.11
N THR A 83 7.63 4.81 -5.95
CA THR A 83 8.26 5.55 -7.05
C THR A 83 7.22 6.07 -8.03
N ARG A 84 6.26 5.23 -8.44
CA ARG A 84 5.17 5.61 -9.34
C ARG A 84 4.24 6.66 -8.72
N LEU A 85 3.89 6.52 -7.45
CA LEU A 85 3.02 7.47 -6.75
C LEU A 85 3.68 8.85 -6.65
N LEU A 86 4.96 8.91 -6.29
CA LEU A 86 5.68 10.17 -6.17
C LEU A 86 6.03 10.80 -7.52
N ALA A 87 6.16 10.00 -8.57
CA ALA A 87 6.31 10.48 -9.94
C ALA A 87 4.97 10.97 -10.54
N SER A 88 3.83 10.54 -9.99
CA SER A 88 2.53 10.95 -10.50
C SER A 88 2.34 12.46 -10.30
N THR A 89 2.10 13.14 -11.40
CA THR A 89 1.72 14.56 -11.41
C THR A 89 0.24 14.67 -11.78
N ARG A 90 -0.38 15.81 -11.44
CA ARG A 90 -1.82 16.03 -11.65
C ARG A 90 -2.29 15.76 -13.09
N ASP A 91 -1.43 16.03 -14.09
CA ASP A 91 -1.74 15.86 -15.52
C ASP A 91 -1.91 14.40 -15.96
N GLU A 92 -1.25 13.43 -15.32
CA GLU A 92 -1.41 12.02 -15.69
C GLU A 92 -2.70 11.39 -15.13
N ALA A 93 -3.21 11.91 -14.01
CA ALA A 93 -4.44 11.46 -13.39
C ALA A 93 -5.69 11.95 -14.16
N ASP A 94 -5.64 13.18 -14.69
CA ASP A 94 -6.71 13.77 -15.52
C ASP A 94 -6.78 13.14 -16.93
N GLY A 95 -5.74 12.41 -17.35
CA GLY A 95 -5.68 11.68 -18.63
C GLY A 95 -6.43 10.34 -18.65
N ILE A 96 -6.84 9.82 -17.49
CA ILE A 96 -7.61 8.58 -17.41
C ILE A 96 -9.06 8.87 -17.80
N LYS A 97 -9.40 8.67 -19.07
CA LYS A 97 -10.80 8.66 -19.50
C LYS A 97 -11.51 7.48 -18.86
N PHE A 98 -12.42 7.77 -17.94
CA PHE A 98 -13.38 6.79 -17.43
C PHE A 98 -14.28 6.37 -18.59
N ASN A 99 -13.99 5.23 -19.22
CA ASN A 99 -14.92 4.61 -20.16
C ASN A 99 -16.03 3.94 -19.33
N ILE A 100 -17.20 4.58 -19.29
CA ILE A 100 -18.42 3.96 -18.79
C ILE A 100 -18.79 2.83 -19.78
N PRO A 101 -19.15 1.62 -19.32
CA PRO A 101 -19.61 0.54 -20.20
C PRO A 101 -20.88 0.89 -20.97
#